data_AF-A0A358N4U8-F1
#
_entry.id   AF-A0A358N4U8-F1
#
_cell.length_a   1.000
_cell.length_b   1.000
_cell.length_c   1.000
_cell.angle_alpha   90.00
_cell.angle_beta   90.00
_cell.angle_gamma   90.00
#
_symmetry.space_group_name_H-M   'P 1'
#
loop_
_entity.id
_entity.type
_entity.pdbx_description
1 polymer ?
#
loop_
_entity_poly.entity_id
_entity_poly.type
_entity_poly.pdbx_seq_one_letter_code
_entity_poly.pdbx_strand_id
1 'polypeptide(L)'
;MSAIKTKPKTPQSPVSRWRLWVDGCGGYLLVTGVQWSVGGLSRASTVDICVQADWPRLAGQISRRGADYFWQGQRSADQKILLTDGTQVPVDGSALMTLGKPSQLSDTAVLALNGHHRFDQHVDGVVLVRETILVGPGSDCHLRCRDASDRAILQLKDNQWYAKAGLAGEFQKLELGCRVVIQSLAMTLELA
;
A
#
# COMPACT_ATOMS: atom_id res chain seq x y z
N MET A 1 5.43 28.38 35.25
CA MET A 1 5.44 28.18 33.79
C MET A 1 5.83 26.74 33.52
N SER A 2 4.87 25.89 33.11
CA SER A 2 5.12 24.45 32.96
C SER A 2 5.57 24.15 31.53
N ALA A 3 6.80 23.68 31.38
CA ALA A 3 7.40 23.35 30.09
C ALA A 3 6.78 22.05 29.53
N ILE A 4 6.16 22.14 28.36
CA ILE A 4 5.67 20.98 27.60
C ILE A 4 6.90 20.20 27.13
N LYS A 5 7.18 19.08 27.78
CA LYS A 5 8.18 18.11 27.30
C LYS A 5 7.63 17.43 26.04
N THR A 6 8.16 17.79 24.88
CA THR A 6 7.95 17.08 23.61
C THR A 6 8.43 15.64 23.77
N LYS A 7 7.51 14.67 23.65
CA LYS A 7 7.86 13.25 23.59
C LYS A 7 8.76 13.00 22.36
N PRO A 8 9.84 12.23 22.48
CA PRO A 8 10.68 11.88 21.33
C PRO A 8 9.87 11.05 20.33
N LYS A 9 9.86 11.49 19.06
CA LYS A 9 9.37 10.68 17.93
C LYS A 9 10.22 9.40 17.87
N THR A 10 9.60 8.25 18.04
CA THR A 10 10.24 6.95 17.80
C THR A 10 10.82 6.96 16.37
N PRO A 11 12.06 6.52 16.14
CA PRO A 11 12.65 6.50 14.81
C PRO A 11 11.82 5.58 13.91
N GLN A 12 11.02 6.18 13.04
CA GLN A 12 10.21 5.51 12.05
C GLN A 12 11.18 4.97 10.99
N SER A 13 11.15 3.67 10.70
CA SER A 13 11.94 3.11 9.60
C SER A 13 11.64 3.90 8.32
N PRO A 14 12.63 4.19 7.46
CA PRO A 14 12.39 4.99 6.27
C PRO A 14 11.34 4.30 5.40
N VAL A 15 10.21 4.99 5.21
CA VAL A 15 9.15 4.59 4.29
C VAL A 15 9.53 5.11 2.91
N SER A 16 9.61 4.21 1.93
CA SER A 16 9.78 4.58 0.52
C SER A 16 8.49 4.32 -0.23
N ARG A 17 8.21 5.19 -1.21
CA ARG A 17 6.94 5.20 -1.91
C ARG A 17 7.14 5.32 -3.41
N TRP A 18 6.31 4.59 -4.14
CA TRP A 18 6.20 4.66 -5.59
C TRP A 18 4.75 4.63 -6.00
N ARG A 19 4.43 5.25 -7.12
CA ARG A 19 3.16 5.05 -7.82
C ARG A 19 3.39 4.07 -8.95
N LEU A 20 2.58 3.03 -9.00
CA LEU A 20 2.57 2.07 -10.09
C LEU A 20 1.24 2.18 -10.83
N TRP A 21 1.31 2.58 -12.10
CA TRP A 21 0.18 2.55 -13.02
C TRP A 21 0.22 1.22 -13.76
N VAL A 22 -0.89 0.50 -13.77
CA VAL A 22 -1.04 -0.74 -14.55
C VAL A 22 -2.21 -0.55 -15.52
N ASP A 23 -1.92 -0.62 -16.81
CA ASP A 23 -2.91 -0.42 -17.87
C ASP A 23 -4.05 -1.44 -17.72
N GLY A 24 -5.30 -0.96 -17.76
CA GLY A 24 -6.51 -1.79 -17.57
C GLY A 24 -6.79 -2.25 -16.12
N CYS A 25 -5.96 -1.84 -15.16
CA CYS A 25 -6.09 -2.23 -13.75
C CYS A 25 -6.31 -1.01 -12.84
N GLY A 26 -5.49 0.04 -12.99
CA GLY A 26 -5.54 1.24 -12.17
C GLY A 26 -4.19 1.70 -11.62
N GLY A 27 -4.23 2.70 -10.75
CA GLY A 27 -3.07 3.23 -10.04
C GLY A 27 -2.92 2.66 -8.64
N TYR A 28 -1.69 2.37 -8.21
CA TYR A 28 -1.41 1.84 -6.88
C TYR A 28 -0.24 2.58 -6.22
N LEU A 29 -0.39 2.93 -4.95
CA LEU A 29 0.72 3.41 -4.14
C LEU A 29 1.45 2.22 -3.52
N LEU A 30 2.70 1.99 -3.89
CA LEU A 30 3.56 0.98 -3.29
C LEU A 30 4.30 1.61 -2.11
N VAL A 31 4.12 1.06 -0.91
CA VAL A 31 4.70 1.62 0.32
C VAL A 31 5.52 0.54 1.03
N THR A 32 6.81 0.80 1.25
CA THR A 32 7.71 -0.10 1.99
C THR A 32 7.76 0.26 3.48
N GLY A 33 8.35 -0.63 4.28
CA GLY A 33 8.51 -0.45 5.72
C GLY A 33 7.72 -1.48 6.52
N VAL A 34 7.50 -1.18 7.80
CA VAL A 34 6.74 -2.03 8.73
C VAL A 34 5.78 -1.23 9.60
N GLN A 35 5.73 0.10 9.45
CA GLN A 35 4.84 0.97 10.19
C GLN A 35 4.50 2.17 9.31
N TRP A 36 3.21 2.41 9.14
CA TRP A 36 2.66 3.41 8.23
C TRP A 36 1.58 4.21 8.93
N SER A 37 1.72 5.52 8.90
CA SER A 37 0.70 6.45 9.37
C SER A 37 -0.42 6.60 8.36
N VAL A 38 -1.66 6.67 8.87
CA VAL A 38 -2.88 6.76 8.07
C VAL A 38 -3.68 7.98 8.53
N GLY A 39 -4.27 8.72 7.59
CA GLY A 39 -5.11 9.87 7.92
C GLY A 39 -5.81 10.50 6.71
N GLY A 40 -6.60 11.52 6.99
CA GLY A 40 -7.33 12.29 6.00
C GLY A 40 -6.47 13.32 5.27
N LEU A 41 -6.82 13.59 4.01
CA LEU A 41 -6.15 14.61 3.20
C LEU A 41 -6.31 16.01 3.81
N SER A 42 -5.18 16.70 3.92
CA SER A 42 -5.13 18.11 4.32
C SER A 42 -3.95 18.79 3.64
N ARG A 43 -3.96 20.13 3.57
CA ARG A 43 -2.86 20.93 2.97
C ARG A 43 -1.48 20.65 3.58
N ALA A 44 -1.43 20.08 4.78
CA ALA A 44 -0.21 19.75 5.51
C ALA A 44 -0.17 18.28 5.92
N SER A 45 -0.84 17.39 5.17
CA SER A 45 -0.82 15.97 5.49
C SER A 45 0.58 15.40 5.33
N THR A 46 1.14 14.83 6.38
CA THR A 46 2.46 14.19 6.38
C THR A 46 2.37 12.69 6.65
N VAL A 47 1.18 12.11 6.51
CA VAL A 47 0.97 10.68 6.72
C VAL A 47 1.42 9.88 5.50
N ASP A 48 1.80 8.62 5.73
CA ASP A 48 2.28 7.73 4.68
C ASP A 48 1.14 7.36 3.71
N ILE A 49 -0.07 7.19 4.25
CA ILE A 49 -1.28 6.74 3.55
C ILE A 49 -2.41 7.73 3.81
N CYS A 50 -2.83 8.41 2.76
CA CYS A 50 -3.74 9.54 2.85
C CYS A 50 -5.06 9.23 2.13
N VAL A 51 -6.20 9.50 2.78
CA VAL A 51 -7.55 9.24 2.26
C VAL A 51 -8.31 10.55 2.06
N GLN A 52 -8.97 10.70 0.92
CA GLN A 52 -9.82 11.85 0.60
C GLN A 52 -11.22 11.64 1.21
N ALA A 53 -11.31 11.85 2.52
CA ALA A 53 -12.53 11.71 3.31
C ALA A 53 -12.50 12.63 4.54
N ASP A 54 -13.58 12.62 5.31
CA ASP A 54 -13.73 13.28 6.62
C ASP A 54 -12.95 12.60 7.76
N TRP A 55 -11.81 11.99 7.44
CA TRP A 55 -10.94 11.36 8.43
C TRP A 55 -10.08 12.37 9.18
N PRO A 56 -9.68 12.10 10.44
CA PRO A 56 -8.68 12.89 11.13
C PRO A 56 -7.36 12.95 10.34
N ARG A 57 -6.65 14.09 10.39
CA ARG A 57 -5.36 14.28 9.70
C ARG A 57 -4.34 13.19 10.02
N LEU A 58 -4.37 12.68 11.25
CA LEU A 58 -3.67 11.49 11.70
C LEU A 58 -4.68 10.62 12.45
N ALA A 59 -5.24 9.62 11.78
CA ALA A 59 -6.20 8.70 12.37
C ALA A 59 -5.50 7.65 13.25
N GLY A 60 -4.34 7.18 12.81
CA GLY A 60 -3.60 6.14 13.50
C GLY A 60 -2.46 5.58 12.64
N GLN A 61 -2.06 4.35 12.95
CA GLN A 61 -0.97 3.66 12.29
C GLN A 61 -1.33 2.20 12.02
N ILE A 62 -0.93 1.73 10.85
CA ILE A 62 -0.84 0.30 10.54
C ILE A 62 0.59 -0.12 10.80
N SER A 63 0.79 -1.24 11.49
CA SER A 63 2.11 -1.84 11.69
C SER A 63 2.10 -3.32 11.35
N ARG A 64 3.22 -3.83 10.86
CA ARG A 64 3.41 -5.24 10.55
C ARG A 64 4.38 -5.88 11.53
N ARG A 65 4.06 -7.08 12.02
CA ARG A 65 4.96 -7.93 12.81
C ARG A 65 4.92 -9.35 12.26
N GLY A 66 6.02 -9.78 11.64
CA GLY A 66 6.00 -11.02 10.86
C GLY A 66 4.96 -10.93 9.74
N ALA A 67 4.05 -11.90 9.68
CA ALA A 67 2.95 -11.98 8.71
C ALA A 67 1.72 -11.13 9.09
N ASP A 68 1.65 -10.65 10.33
CA ASP A 68 0.44 -10.04 10.88
C ASP A 68 0.47 -8.52 10.79
N TYR A 69 -0.71 -7.97 10.52
CA TYR A 69 -0.94 -6.53 10.43
C TYR A 69 -1.78 -6.06 11.61
N PHE A 70 -1.46 -4.90 12.16
CA PHE A 70 -2.15 -4.34 13.31
C PHE A 70 -2.48 -2.88 13.07
N TRP A 71 -3.70 -2.49 13.42
CA TRP A 71 -4.09 -1.10 13.57
C TRP A 71 -3.85 -0.63 15.00
N GLN A 72 -3.41 0.62 15.14
CA GLN A 72 -3.42 1.35 16.40
C GLN A 72 -3.92 2.78 16.14
N GLY A 73 -4.89 3.23 16.91
CA GLY A 73 -5.37 4.62 16.85
C GLY A 73 -4.29 5.64 17.26
N GLN A 74 -4.61 6.92 17.14
CA GLN A 74 -3.66 8.00 17.41
C GLN A 74 -3.15 8.01 18.86
N ARG A 75 -3.97 7.60 19.84
CA ARG A 75 -3.59 7.68 21.24
C ARG A 75 -2.74 6.46 21.58
N SER A 76 -1.61 6.65 22.25
CA SER A 76 -0.72 5.54 22.62
C SER A 76 -1.38 4.49 23.53
N ALA A 77 -2.47 4.85 24.22
CA ALA A 77 -3.27 3.95 25.05
C ALA A 77 -4.27 3.11 24.23
N ASP A 78 -4.49 3.43 22.95
CA ASP A 78 -5.39 2.68 22.09
C ASP A 78 -4.84 1.27 21.90
N GLN A 79 -5.73 0.28 22.07
CA GLN A 79 -5.41 -1.12 21.91
C GLN A 79 -4.98 -1.41 20.46
N LYS A 80 -3.99 -2.29 20.30
CA LYS A 80 -3.63 -2.82 18.98
C LYS A 80 -4.67 -3.84 18.53
N ILE A 81 -5.22 -3.62 17.34
CA ILE A 81 -6.26 -4.47 16.74
C ILE A 81 -5.62 -5.25 15.60
N LEU A 82 -5.72 -6.58 15.62
CA LEU A 82 -5.27 -7.43 14.52
C LEU A 82 -6.15 -7.19 13.30
N LEU A 83 -5.52 -6.93 12.15
CA LEU A 83 -6.17 -6.82 10.85
C LEU A 83 -5.97 -8.13 10.09
N THR A 84 -7.04 -8.89 9.92
CA THR A 84 -7.06 -10.08 9.06
C THR A 84 -7.58 -9.75 7.68
N ASP A 85 -7.44 -10.67 6.73
CA ASP A 85 -7.92 -10.50 5.35
C ASP A 85 -9.40 -10.08 5.30
N GLY A 86 -9.69 -9.04 4.51
CA GLY A 86 -11.02 -8.46 4.34
C GLY A 86 -11.49 -7.56 5.49
N THR A 87 -10.72 -7.44 6.59
CA THR A 87 -11.15 -6.68 7.76
C THR A 87 -11.10 -5.17 7.52
N GLN A 88 -12.12 -4.47 7.99
CA GLN A 88 -12.17 -3.02 7.97
C GLN A 88 -11.17 -2.43 8.98
N VAL A 89 -10.40 -1.43 8.56
CA VAL A 89 -9.55 -0.65 9.45
C VAL A 89 -10.45 0.29 10.26
N PRO A 90 -10.42 0.23 11.61
CA PRO A 90 -11.37 0.94 12.46
C PRO A 90 -10.97 2.41 12.59
N VAL A 91 -11.30 3.18 11.56
CA VAL A 91 -11.21 4.64 11.51
C VAL A 91 -12.62 5.20 11.45
N ASP A 92 -12.93 6.13 12.35
CA ASP A 92 -14.21 6.84 12.33
C ASP A 92 -14.28 7.80 11.12
N GLY A 93 -15.39 7.75 10.38
CA GLY A 93 -15.66 8.62 9.24
C GLY A 93 -16.48 7.93 8.15
N SER A 94 -16.68 8.64 7.04
CA SER A 94 -17.45 8.19 5.88
C SER A 94 -16.76 7.11 5.04
N ALA A 95 -15.42 7.12 4.99
CA ALA A 95 -14.66 6.16 4.19
C ALA A 95 -14.48 4.82 4.91
N LEU A 96 -14.68 3.73 4.17
CA LEU A 96 -14.50 2.37 4.63
C LEU A 96 -13.26 1.78 3.97
N MET A 97 -12.17 1.62 4.73
CA MET A 97 -10.93 1.01 4.24
C MET A 97 -10.80 -0.42 4.73
N THR A 98 -10.46 -1.35 3.84
CA THR A 98 -10.23 -2.76 4.18
C THR A 98 -8.79 -3.15 3.91
N LEU A 99 -8.24 -4.05 4.73
CA LEU A 99 -6.97 -4.71 4.48
C LEU A 99 -7.21 -6.09 3.85
N GLY A 100 -6.67 -6.31 2.66
CA GLY A 100 -6.65 -7.62 1.99
C GLY A 100 -5.27 -8.25 2.01
N LYS A 101 -5.20 -9.58 2.12
CA LYS A 101 -4.01 -10.43 1.94
C LYS A 101 -4.26 -11.45 0.82
N PRO A 102 -4.22 -11.03 -0.46
CA PRO A 102 -4.70 -11.86 -1.57
C PRO A 102 -3.89 -13.14 -1.80
N SER A 103 -2.58 -13.11 -1.52
CA SER A 103 -1.68 -14.24 -1.76
C SER A 103 -1.27 -14.93 -0.47
N GLN A 104 -1.22 -16.26 -0.49
CA GLN A 104 -0.64 -17.06 0.59
C GLN A 104 0.90 -17.13 0.51
N LEU A 105 1.48 -16.75 -0.63
CA LEU A 105 2.92 -16.86 -0.91
C LEU A 105 3.68 -15.56 -0.61
N SER A 106 2.96 -14.50 -0.24
CA SER A 106 3.52 -13.18 0.04
C SER A 106 2.74 -12.58 1.18
N ASP A 107 3.44 -11.97 2.11
CA ASP A 107 2.82 -11.23 3.20
C ASP A 107 2.52 -9.78 2.81
N THR A 108 2.67 -9.42 1.52
CA THR A 108 2.18 -8.15 0.98
C THR A 108 0.67 -8.03 1.19
N ALA A 109 0.25 -6.87 1.70
CA ALA A 109 -1.16 -6.56 1.89
C ALA A 109 -1.61 -5.41 0.98
N VAL A 110 -2.91 -5.37 0.69
CA VAL A 110 -3.52 -4.33 -0.15
C VAL A 110 -4.61 -3.63 0.65
N LEU A 111 -4.51 -2.31 0.76
CA LEU A 111 -5.57 -1.47 1.28
C LEU A 111 -6.43 -1.01 0.12
N ALA A 112 -7.74 -1.18 0.27
CA ALA A 112 -8.75 -0.71 -0.67
C ALA A 112 -9.78 0.14 0.07
N LEU A 113 -10.34 1.12 -0.62
CA LEU A 113 -11.49 1.90 -0.16
C LEU A 113 -12.76 1.34 -0.81
N ASN A 114 -13.78 1.11 0.00
CA ASN A 114 -15.11 0.76 -0.49
C ASN A 114 -15.92 2.03 -0.72
N GLY A 115 -16.71 2.06 -1.80
CA GLY A 115 -17.57 3.20 -2.14
C GLY A 115 -16.91 4.24 -3.03
N HIS A 116 -17.20 5.52 -2.80
CA HIS A 116 -16.81 6.63 -3.69
C HIS A 116 -15.53 7.38 -3.27
N HIS A 117 -14.92 7.00 -2.15
CA HIS A 117 -13.72 7.64 -1.63
C HIS A 117 -12.47 7.22 -2.42
N ARG A 118 -11.45 8.08 -2.40
CA ARG A 118 -10.17 7.82 -3.06
C ARG A 118 -9.01 8.00 -2.09
N PHE A 119 -7.92 7.29 -2.36
CA PHE A 119 -6.64 7.65 -1.78
C PHE A 119 -6.12 8.93 -2.44
N ASP A 120 -5.17 9.59 -1.78
CA ASP A 120 -4.44 10.69 -2.38
C ASP A 120 -3.62 10.26 -3.61
N GLN A 121 -3.17 11.21 -4.41
CA GLN A 121 -2.40 10.98 -5.65
C GLN A 121 -3.15 10.15 -6.73
N HIS A 122 -4.48 10.11 -6.65
CA HIS A 122 -5.36 9.42 -7.61
C HIS A 122 -5.08 7.91 -7.77
N VAL A 123 -4.60 7.25 -6.72
CA VAL A 123 -4.44 5.79 -6.73
C VAL A 123 -5.74 5.10 -6.30
N ASP A 124 -6.00 3.92 -6.86
CA ASP A 124 -7.16 3.07 -6.58
C ASP A 124 -6.92 2.14 -5.38
N GLY A 125 -5.65 1.91 -5.02
CA GLY A 125 -5.26 1.10 -3.88
C GLY A 125 -3.89 1.43 -3.32
N VAL A 126 -3.61 0.95 -2.11
CA VAL A 126 -2.28 1.05 -1.49
C VAL A 126 -1.74 -0.34 -1.19
N VAL A 127 -0.50 -0.61 -1.58
CA VAL A 127 0.16 -1.90 -1.42
C VAL A 127 1.23 -1.78 -0.34
N LEU A 128 1.03 -2.48 0.78
CA LEU A 128 1.98 -2.58 1.89
C LEU A 128 3.02 -3.65 1.54
N VAL A 129 4.12 -3.23 0.94
CA VAL A 129 5.09 -4.11 0.27
C VAL A 129 5.83 -5.01 1.26
N ARG A 130 5.99 -6.28 0.89
CA ARG A 130 6.94 -7.20 1.51
C ARG A 130 7.82 -7.93 0.49
N GLU A 131 7.56 -9.21 0.22
CA GLU A 131 8.41 -10.03 -0.63
C GLU A 131 8.12 -9.81 -2.12
N THR A 132 6.85 -10.03 -2.50
CA THR A 132 6.44 -10.01 -3.89
C THR A 132 5.09 -9.34 -4.05
N ILE A 133 4.87 -8.76 -5.22
CA ILE A 133 3.58 -8.27 -5.67
C ILE A 133 3.19 -9.09 -6.89
N LEU A 134 1.96 -9.57 -6.90
CA LEU A 134 1.38 -10.35 -8.00
C LEU A 134 0.39 -9.47 -8.73
N VAL A 135 0.54 -9.37 -10.05
CA VAL A 135 -0.32 -8.60 -10.94
C VAL A 135 -0.90 -9.54 -11.98
N GLY A 136 -2.20 -9.50 -12.22
CA GLY A 136 -2.86 -10.36 -13.22
C GLY A 136 -4.34 -10.58 -12.93
N PRO A 137 -5.02 -11.50 -13.64
CA PRO A 137 -6.48 -11.69 -13.53
C PRO A 137 -6.91 -12.49 -12.29
N GLY A 138 -5.98 -13.23 -11.69
CA GLY A 138 -6.27 -14.19 -10.64
C GLY A 138 -6.71 -13.56 -9.32
N SER A 139 -7.48 -14.31 -8.52
CA SER A 139 -7.94 -13.82 -7.23
C SER A 139 -6.84 -13.70 -6.17
N ASP A 140 -5.76 -14.44 -6.39
CA ASP A 140 -4.51 -14.44 -5.64
C ASP A 140 -3.60 -13.26 -5.98
N CYS A 141 -3.95 -12.45 -7.00
CA CYS A 141 -3.18 -11.28 -7.39
C CYS A 141 -3.48 -10.08 -6.47
N HIS A 142 -2.43 -9.37 -6.08
CA HIS A 142 -2.52 -8.15 -5.28
C HIS A 142 -3.12 -7.01 -6.11
N LEU A 143 -2.72 -6.90 -7.38
CA LEU A 143 -3.26 -5.96 -8.35
C LEU A 143 -4.02 -6.76 -9.40
N ARG A 144 -5.35 -6.68 -9.36
CA ARG A 144 -6.21 -7.49 -10.21
C ARG A 144 -6.52 -6.81 -11.53
N CYS A 145 -5.80 -7.22 -12.58
CA CYS A 145 -6.08 -6.82 -13.95
C CYS A 145 -6.94 -7.90 -14.62
N ARG A 146 -8.26 -7.74 -14.59
CA ARG A 146 -9.22 -8.79 -15.01
C ARG A 146 -9.16 -9.10 -16.50
N ASP A 147 -8.78 -8.13 -17.31
CA ASP A 147 -8.71 -8.24 -18.77
C ASP A 147 -7.35 -8.77 -19.25
N ALA A 148 -6.38 -8.94 -18.35
CA ALA A 148 -5.08 -9.53 -18.68
C ALA A 148 -5.19 -11.05 -18.84
N SER A 149 -4.42 -11.63 -19.77
CA SER A 149 -4.28 -13.07 -19.95
C SER A 149 -3.19 -13.68 -19.08
N ASP A 150 -2.26 -12.85 -18.59
CA ASP A 150 -1.03 -13.28 -17.94
C ASP A 150 -0.84 -12.71 -16.54
N ARG A 151 0.20 -13.21 -15.86
CA ARG A 151 0.60 -12.75 -14.53
C ARG A 151 2.03 -12.21 -14.56
N ALA A 152 2.23 -11.07 -13.91
CA ALA A 152 3.55 -10.54 -13.61
C ALA A 152 3.85 -10.67 -12.10
N ILE A 153 5.11 -10.99 -11.80
CA ILE A 153 5.65 -11.00 -10.44
C ILE A 153 6.60 -9.81 -10.32
N LEU A 154 6.29 -8.90 -9.40
CA LEU A 154 7.07 -7.72 -9.08
C LEU A 154 7.87 -7.95 -7.80
N GLN A 155 9.13 -7.49 -7.80
CA GLN A 155 10.06 -7.59 -6.68
C GLN A 155 10.85 -6.28 -6.53
N LEU A 156 11.07 -5.89 -5.28
CA LEU A 156 11.98 -4.80 -4.93
C LEU A 156 13.32 -5.41 -4.49
N LYS A 157 14.41 -5.06 -5.19
CA LYS A 157 15.78 -5.48 -4.86
C LYS A 157 16.69 -4.28 -4.94
N ASP A 158 17.51 -4.04 -3.92
CA ASP A 158 18.46 -2.93 -3.88
C ASP A 158 17.81 -1.57 -4.22
N ASN A 159 16.58 -1.36 -3.70
CA ASN A 159 15.75 -0.18 -3.94
C ASN A 159 15.35 0.04 -5.42
N GLN A 160 15.40 -1.01 -6.24
CA GLN A 160 14.99 -1.03 -7.64
C GLN A 160 13.88 -2.06 -7.85
N TRP A 161 12.90 -1.69 -8.66
CA TRP A 161 11.77 -2.54 -8.99
C TRP A 161 12.06 -3.37 -10.23
N TYR A 162 11.73 -4.65 -10.15
CA TYR A 162 11.81 -5.58 -11.26
C TYR A 162 10.48 -6.29 -11.42
N ALA A 163 10.14 -6.65 -12.66
CA ALA A 163 8.97 -7.45 -13.01
C ALA A 163 9.38 -8.62 -13.91
N LYS A 164 8.72 -9.76 -13.78
CA LYS A 164 8.88 -10.91 -14.70
C LYS A 164 7.56 -11.58 -15.00
N ALA A 165 7.48 -12.22 -16.15
CA ALA A 165 6.34 -13.03 -16.57
C ALA A 165 6.33 -14.38 -15.81
N GLY A 166 5.29 -14.62 -15.01
CA GLY A 166 5.12 -15.87 -14.27
C GLY A 166 6.35 -16.31 -13.47
N LEU A 167 6.51 -17.63 -13.27
CA LEU A 167 7.64 -18.19 -12.52
C LEU A 167 8.93 -18.30 -13.35
N ALA A 168 8.83 -18.60 -14.65
CA ALA A 168 9.98 -18.90 -15.51
C ALA A 168 10.52 -17.70 -16.31
N GLY A 169 9.85 -16.53 -16.26
CA GLY A 169 10.29 -15.35 -17.00
C GLY A 169 11.56 -14.72 -16.43
N GLU A 170 12.26 -13.95 -17.26
CA GLU A 170 13.40 -13.15 -16.86
C GLU A 170 12.97 -11.84 -16.19
N PHE A 171 13.77 -11.37 -15.24
CA PHE A 171 13.53 -10.08 -14.58
C PHE A 171 13.86 -8.92 -15.53
N GLN A 172 12.87 -8.07 -15.72
CA GLN A 172 13.00 -6.79 -16.40
C GLN A 172 12.90 -5.68 -15.36
N LYS A 173 13.81 -4.70 -15.43
CA LYS A 173 13.77 -3.56 -14.53
C LYS A 173 12.61 -2.62 -14.89
N LEU A 174 11.88 -2.15 -13.90
CA LEU A 174 10.88 -1.09 -14.04
C LEU A 174 11.58 0.26 -13.90
N GLU A 175 12.02 0.82 -15.02
CA GLU A 175 12.63 2.16 -15.05
C GLU A 175 11.57 3.23 -14.77
N LEU A 176 11.93 4.22 -13.95
CA LEU A 176 11.01 5.30 -13.56
C LEU A 176 10.56 6.11 -14.77
N GLY A 177 9.26 6.34 -14.88
CA GLY A 177 8.63 7.08 -15.98
C GLY A 177 8.54 6.31 -17.30
N CYS A 178 9.11 5.10 -17.39
CA CYS A 178 9.05 4.28 -18.58
C CYS A 178 7.89 3.28 -18.51
N ARG A 179 7.17 3.15 -19.63
CA ARG A 179 6.18 2.08 -19.80
C ARG A 179 6.91 0.76 -20.10
N VAL A 180 6.76 -0.22 -19.23
CA VAL A 180 7.32 -1.56 -19.38
C VAL A 180 6.18 -2.55 -19.65
N VAL A 181 6.41 -3.46 -20.60
CA VAL A 181 5.42 -4.48 -21.00
C VAL A 181 5.93 -5.86 -20.61
N ILE A 182 5.13 -6.56 -19.81
CA ILE A 182 5.33 -7.94 -19.38
C ILE A 182 4.15 -8.76 -19.91
N GLN A 183 4.32 -9.38 -21.09
CA GLN A 183 3.24 -10.07 -21.79
C GLN A 183 2.02 -9.16 -22.01
N SER A 184 0.82 -9.56 -21.58
CA SER A 184 -0.40 -8.75 -21.68
C SER A 184 -0.47 -7.57 -20.71
N LEU A 185 0.46 -7.47 -19.75
CA LEU A 185 0.47 -6.40 -18.75
C LEU A 185 1.42 -5.29 -19.15
N ALA A 186 0.96 -4.06 -19.10
CA ALA A 186 1.80 -2.89 -19.25
C ALA A 186 1.71 -2.00 -18.01
N MET A 187 2.84 -1.46 -17.59
CA MET A 187 2.93 -0.70 -16.35
C MET A 187 3.98 0.40 -16.40
N THR A 188 3.75 1.46 -15.63
CA THR A 188 4.66 2.60 -15.48
C THR A 188 4.87 2.88 -14.00
N LEU A 189 6.13 3.01 -13.58
CA LEU A 189 6.50 3.28 -12.20
C LEU A 189 6.95 4.73 -12.04
N GLU A 190 6.51 5.41 -10.99
CA GLU A 190 6.88 6.79 -10.65
C GLU A 190 7.26 6.91 -9.17
N LEU A 191 8.00 7.96 -8.81
CA LEU A 191 8.20 8.35 -7.41
C LEU A 191 6.94 9.05 -6.86
N ALA A 192 6.73 8.93 -5.54
CA ALA A 192 5.51 9.35 -4.85
C ALA A 192 5.73 10.12 -3.53
#